data_AF-A0A2E2FL87-F1
#
_entry.id   AF-A0A2E2FL87-F1
#
_cell.length_a   1.000
_cell.length_b   1.000
_cell.length_c   1.000
_cell.angle_alpha   90.00
_cell.angle_beta   90.00
_cell.angle_gamma   90.00
#
_symmetry.space_group_name_H-M   'P 1'
#
loop_
_entity.id
_entity.type
_entity.pdbx_description
1 polymer ?
#
loop_
_entity_poly.entity_id
_entity_poly.type
_entity_poly.pdbx_seq_one_letter_code
_entity_poly.pdbx_strand_id
1 'polypeptide(L)'
;MFKNLIIGLLLSIIGVHAIAQEAVFTILASKGTCIVQRAENPDSYVPLESGLKIFKGDKIIVTGDESYVSLVTSEGKALEINKGGAFNTNKLEEQVNSNSNDVASKYVQYLAESLTKKSEQVNQQMGVTGSVERSWKKSELFVYAPKNSKVFSNEVTVRWKELSGTSEYNVQLLNMFDEVVFDENVNSSQISFSILDLDLQPTEVYKLIISSLSDPAKKSSVITLEVPSKDEVAKMQNEVKDIQQAFDANSALYNVVLATYFDKSGMYLNAMPLYQKAIETEPEVEAYQDLYNDFLFRVGLGDLSIY
;
A
#
# COMPACT_ATOMS: atom_id res chain seq x y z
N MET A 1 11.02 41.04 -63.96
CA MET A 1 11.20 39.58 -64.05
C MET A 1 12.25 39.20 -63.01
N PHE A 2 11.85 38.43 -62.01
CA PHE A 2 12.61 38.05 -60.80
C PHE A 2 13.83 37.17 -61.11
N LYS A 3 14.82 37.18 -60.19
CA LYS A 3 15.87 36.16 -59.87
C LYS A 3 17.25 36.82 -59.77
N ASN A 4 18.09 36.71 -58.73
CA ASN A 4 18.07 35.96 -57.49
C ASN A 4 19.07 36.66 -56.54
N LEU A 5 18.62 36.99 -55.34
CA LEU A 5 19.41 37.39 -54.19
C LEU A 5 19.57 36.12 -53.35
N ILE A 6 20.74 35.48 -53.34
CA ILE A 6 21.03 34.37 -52.40
C ILE A 6 22.00 34.91 -51.35
N ILE A 7 21.40 35.44 -50.28
CA ILE A 7 22.07 35.75 -49.02
C ILE A 7 22.22 34.42 -48.29
N GLY A 8 23.47 33.99 -48.08
CA GLY A 8 23.80 32.88 -47.19
C GLY A 8 23.60 33.29 -45.74
N LEU A 9 22.42 33.00 -45.20
CA LEU A 9 22.17 33.02 -43.76
C LEU A 9 22.11 31.57 -43.27
N LEU A 10 23.28 31.02 -42.96
CA LEU A 10 23.39 29.76 -42.24
C LEU A 10 22.97 30.03 -40.78
N LEU A 11 21.67 29.93 -40.48
CA LEU A 11 21.17 29.89 -39.10
C LEU A 11 21.74 28.63 -38.44
N SER A 12 22.79 28.80 -37.63
CA SER A 12 23.16 27.78 -36.65
C SER A 12 22.06 27.73 -35.59
N ILE A 13 21.12 26.81 -35.76
CA ILE A 13 20.24 26.38 -34.68
C ILE A 13 21.14 25.61 -33.71
N ILE A 14 21.73 26.33 -32.76
CA ILE A 14 22.30 25.72 -31.56
C ILE A 14 21.08 25.28 -30.76
N GLY A 15 20.65 24.05 -31.00
CA GLY A 15 19.69 23.38 -30.14
C GLY A 15 20.32 23.27 -28.77
N VAL A 16 19.91 24.14 -27.85
CA VAL A 16 20.17 24.00 -26.42
C VAL A 16 19.45 22.72 -26.01
N HIS A 17 20.16 21.59 -26.05
CA HIS A 17 19.69 20.38 -25.41
C HIS A 17 19.77 20.69 -23.92
N ALA A 18 18.63 21.05 -23.33
CA ALA A 18 18.49 21.00 -21.89
C ALA A 18 18.82 19.57 -21.48
N ILE A 19 20.03 19.34 -20.96
CA ILE A 19 20.37 18.10 -20.28
C ILE A 19 19.49 18.13 -19.04
N ALA A 20 18.33 17.49 -19.11
CA ALA A 20 17.53 17.24 -17.93
C ALA A 20 18.41 16.37 -17.01
N GLN A 21 18.81 16.94 -15.87
CA GLN A 21 19.56 16.17 -14.89
C GLN A 21 18.70 14.99 -14.44
N GLU A 22 19.28 13.80 -14.45
CA GLU A 22 18.57 12.60 -13.99
C GLU A 22 18.32 12.70 -12.48
N ALA A 23 17.08 12.47 -12.07
CA ALA A 23 16.71 12.47 -10.66
C ALA A 23 17.27 11.22 -9.99
N VAL A 24 17.94 11.39 -8.85
CA VAL A 24 18.51 10.28 -8.08
C VAL A 24 17.49 9.70 -7.12
N PHE A 25 16.56 10.53 -6.62
CA PHE A 25 15.44 10.09 -5.81
C PHE A 25 14.15 10.78 -6.20
N THR A 26 13.04 10.14 -5.85
CA THR A 26 11.71 10.72 -5.77
C THR A 26 11.22 10.61 -4.33
N ILE A 27 10.62 11.68 -3.80
CA ILE A 27 9.99 11.65 -2.48
C ILE A 27 8.71 10.81 -2.55
N LEU A 28 8.59 9.83 -1.67
CA LEU A 28 7.38 9.02 -1.52
C LEU A 28 6.40 9.70 -0.56
N ALA A 29 6.92 10.12 0.59
CA ALA A 29 6.12 10.73 1.65
C ALA A 29 7.01 11.57 2.57
N SER A 30 6.42 12.58 3.21
CA SER A 30 7.09 13.43 4.18
C SER A 30 6.13 13.94 5.25
N LYS A 31 6.66 14.18 6.45
CA LYS A 31 5.98 14.78 7.61
C LYS A 31 6.90 15.78 8.28
N GLY A 32 6.31 16.84 8.83
CA GLY A 32 7.03 17.89 9.53
C GLY A 32 7.72 18.86 8.57
N THR A 33 8.68 19.62 9.08
CA THR A 33 9.38 20.62 8.26
C THR A 33 10.57 19.97 7.55
N CYS A 34 10.34 19.60 6.28
CA CYS A 34 11.31 18.97 5.41
C CYS A 34 11.46 19.78 4.12
N ILE A 35 12.69 20.14 3.77
CA ILE A 35 13.00 20.95 2.58
C ILE A 35 14.19 20.37 1.82
N VAL A 36 14.28 20.63 0.52
CA VAL A 36 15.48 20.41 -0.29
C VAL A 36 16.14 21.74 -0.61
N GLN A 37 17.44 21.84 -0.35
CA GLN A 37 18.32 22.88 -0.87
C GLN A 37 18.92 22.40 -2.20
N ARG A 38 18.68 23.14 -3.28
CA ARG A 38 19.13 22.76 -4.62
C ARG A 38 20.62 23.00 -4.82
N ALA A 39 21.32 22.04 -5.42
CA ALA A 39 22.76 22.17 -5.69
C ALA A 39 23.08 23.31 -6.67
N GLU A 40 22.26 23.46 -7.71
CA GLU A 40 22.44 24.47 -8.76
C GLU A 40 22.11 25.89 -8.28
N ASN A 41 21.27 26.00 -7.24
CA ASN A 41 20.90 27.27 -6.62
C ASN A 41 20.81 27.10 -5.09
N PRO A 42 21.92 27.31 -4.36
CA PRO A 42 21.96 27.10 -2.91
C PRO A 42 21.02 27.98 -2.09
N ASP A 43 20.48 29.06 -2.67
CA ASP A 43 19.49 29.92 -2.02
C ASP A 43 18.03 29.45 -2.27
N SER A 44 17.85 28.40 -3.09
CA SER A 44 16.55 27.80 -3.37
C SER A 44 16.25 26.67 -2.38
N TYR A 45 15.19 26.89 -1.59
CA TYR A 45 14.62 25.91 -0.66
C TYR A 45 13.22 25.56 -1.11
N VAL A 46 12.96 24.27 -1.30
CA VAL A 46 11.65 23.77 -1.75
C VAL A 46 11.14 22.77 -0.72
N PRO A 47 9.88 22.87 -0.26
CA PRO A 47 9.26 21.86 0.58
C PRO A 47 9.31 20.47 -0.08
N LEU A 48 9.53 19.43 0.72
CA LEU A 48 9.40 18.06 0.23
C LEU A 48 7.92 17.69 0.19
N GLU A 49 7.46 17.28 -0.99
CA GLU A 49 6.11 16.77 -1.25
C GLU A 49 6.22 15.45 -2.01
N SER A 50 5.20 14.59 -1.93
CA SER A 50 5.15 13.35 -2.71
C SER A 50 5.36 13.61 -4.21
N GLY A 51 6.19 12.79 -4.84
CA GLY A 51 6.56 12.92 -6.25
C GLY A 51 7.63 13.97 -6.55
N LEU A 52 8.10 14.74 -5.57
CA LEU A 52 9.19 15.68 -5.77
C LEU A 52 10.48 14.94 -6.17
N LYS A 53 11.10 15.38 -7.25
CA LYS A 53 12.39 14.85 -7.72
C LYS A 53 13.55 15.52 -6.99
N ILE A 54 14.49 14.70 -6.57
CA ILE A 54 15.73 15.08 -5.90
C ILE A 54 16.89 14.74 -6.82
N PHE A 55 17.82 15.68 -6.99
CA PHE A 55 18.92 15.57 -7.94
C PHE A 55 20.25 15.42 -7.24
N LYS A 56 21.23 14.91 -7.99
CA LYS A 56 22.58 14.69 -7.47
C LYS A 56 23.18 16.00 -6.96
N GLY A 57 23.73 15.95 -5.74
CA GLY A 57 24.32 17.10 -5.07
C GLY A 57 23.34 17.92 -4.23
N ASP A 58 22.02 17.72 -4.38
CA ASP A 58 21.03 18.36 -3.52
C ASP A 58 21.26 17.97 -2.04
N LYS A 59 20.77 18.82 -1.14
CA LYS A 59 20.78 18.56 0.30
C LYS A 59 19.36 18.53 0.83
N ILE A 60 18.97 17.40 1.41
CA ILE A 60 17.71 17.25 2.13
C ILE A 60 17.93 17.74 3.56
N ILE A 61 17.06 18.64 4.02
CA ILE A 61 17.11 19.22 5.36
C ILE A 61 15.81 18.85 6.07
N VAL A 62 15.93 18.11 7.16
CA VAL A 62 14.84 17.66 8.02
C VAL A 62 15.02 18.34 9.37
N THR A 63 13.99 19.01 9.88
CA THR A 63 14.06 19.68 11.18
C THR A 63 13.09 19.06 12.18
N GLY A 64 13.54 18.84 13.42
CA GLY A 64 12.76 18.17 14.46
C GLY A 64 12.95 16.66 14.45
N ASP A 65 12.92 16.06 15.65
CA ASP A 65 13.17 14.63 15.85
C ASP A 65 11.97 13.77 15.47
N GLU A 66 10.79 14.37 15.33
CA GLU A 66 9.59 13.69 14.87
C GLU A 66 9.40 13.77 13.36
N SER A 67 10.21 14.53 12.62
CA SER A 67 10.04 14.66 11.17
C SER A 67 10.43 13.40 10.41
N TYR A 68 9.75 13.15 9.29
CA TYR A 68 9.88 11.92 8.51
C TYR A 68 9.98 12.23 7.02
N VAL A 69 10.84 11.51 6.30
CA VAL A 69 10.92 11.51 4.84
C VAL A 69 11.20 10.10 4.36
N SER A 70 10.44 9.61 3.40
CA SER A 70 10.77 8.41 2.64
C SER A 70 11.02 8.75 1.18
N LEU A 71 12.03 8.11 0.59
CA LEU A 71 12.49 8.37 -0.76
C LEU A 71 12.86 7.08 -1.47
N VAL A 72 12.75 7.12 -2.80
CA VAL A 72 12.93 5.97 -3.69
C VAL A 72 13.82 6.33 -4.89
N THR A 73 14.72 5.43 -5.29
CA THR A 73 15.48 5.55 -6.54
C THR A 73 14.66 5.09 -7.75
N SER A 74 15.11 5.39 -8.96
CA SER A 74 14.49 4.86 -10.18
C SER A 74 14.48 3.32 -10.21
N GLU A 75 15.46 2.67 -9.59
CA GLU A 75 15.54 1.20 -9.47
C GLU A 75 14.64 0.63 -8.35
N GLY A 76 13.88 1.47 -7.64
CA GLY A 76 13.00 1.01 -6.57
C GLY A 76 13.70 0.77 -5.24
N LYS A 77 14.95 1.22 -5.06
CA LYS A 77 15.59 1.14 -3.74
C LYS A 77 15.09 2.30 -2.90
N ALA A 78 14.66 2.03 -1.67
CA ALA A 78 14.10 3.07 -0.81
C ALA A 78 14.81 3.15 0.53
N LEU A 79 14.75 4.34 1.12
CA LEU A 79 15.23 4.62 2.46
C LEU A 79 14.32 5.62 3.15
N GLU A 80 14.43 5.67 4.46
CA GLU A 80 13.75 6.62 5.31
C GLU A 80 14.74 7.48 6.10
N ILE A 81 14.29 8.69 6.41
CA ILE A 81 14.97 9.65 7.26
C ILE A 81 13.95 10.02 8.35
N ASN A 82 14.22 9.58 9.57
CA ASN A 82 13.35 9.74 10.75
C ASN A 82 14.07 10.52 11.87
N LYS A 83 15.03 11.37 11.48
CA LYS A 83 15.79 12.20 12.42
C LYS A 83 16.13 13.54 11.79
N GLY A 84 16.18 14.56 12.64
CA GLY A 84 16.63 15.89 12.23
C GLY A 84 18.07 15.87 11.69
N GLY A 85 18.31 16.64 10.64
CA GLY A 85 19.65 16.77 10.05
C GLY A 85 19.67 17.29 8.63
N ALA A 86 20.89 17.47 8.12
CA ALA A 86 21.17 17.81 6.74
C ALA A 86 21.85 16.63 6.04
N PHE A 87 21.20 16.07 5.04
CA PHE A 87 21.59 14.86 4.34
C PHE A 87 21.99 15.18 2.91
N ASN A 88 23.23 14.84 2.56
CA ASN A 88 23.72 15.00 1.18
C ASN A 88 23.25 13.81 0.34
N THR A 89 22.65 14.08 -0.81
CA THR A 89 22.12 13.05 -1.72
C THR A 89 23.15 12.02 -2.14
N ASN A 90 24.40 12.41 -2.40
CA ASN A 90 25.45 11.45 -2.77
C ASN A 90 25.67 10.39 -1.68
N LYS A 91 25.62 10.78 -0.39
CA LYS A 91 25.74 9.84 0.73
C LYS A 91 24.52 8.94 0.88
N LEU A 92 23.34 9.47 0.60
CA LEU A 92 22.10 8.69 0.61
C LEU A 92 22.11 7.65 -0.52
N GLU A 93 22.61 7.99 -1.71
CA GLU A 93 22.80 7.06 -2.82
C GLU A 93 23.78 5.93 -2.46
N GLU A 94 24.88 6.24 -1.78
CA GLU A 94 25.82 5.22 -1.28
C GLU A 94 25.13 4.27 -0.28
N GLN A 95 24.32 4.81 0.63
CA GLN A 95 23.59 4.02 1.64
C GLN A 95 22.52 3.11 1.02
N VAL A 96 21.78 3.60 0.02
CA VAL A 96 20.69 2.80 -0.58
C VAL A 96 21.23 1.66 -1.45
N ASN A 97 22.43 1.83 -2.02
CA ASN A 97 23.03 0.85 -2.90
C ASN A 97 23.57 -0.40 -2.19
N SER A 98 23.79 -0.36 -0.87
CA SER A 98 24.25 -1.51 -0.10
C SER A 98 23.15 -2.50 0.33
N ASN A 99 21.87 -2.14 0.18
CA ASN A 99 20.72 -2.88 0.72
C ASN A 99 19.75 -3.40 -0.36
N SER A 100 20.22 -3.73 -1.56
CA SER A 100 19.34 -4.07 -2.68
C SER A 100 18.76 -5.49 -2.60
N ASN A 101 17.43 -5.59 -2.62
CA ASN A 101 16.67 -6.81 -2.86
C ASN A 101 15.64 -6.56 -3.97
N ASP A 102 15.73 -7.32 -5.08
CA ASP A 102 14.89 -7.12 -6.27
C ASP A 102 13.38 -7.24 -5.98
N VAL A 103 13.01 -8.12 -5.05
CA VAL A 103 11.60 -8.29 -4.64
C VAL A 103 11.11 -7.01 -3.97
N ALA A 104 11.83 -6.52 -2.96
CA ALA A 104 11.49 -5.29 -2.27
C ALA A 104 11.39 -4.11 -3.24
N SER A 105 12.36 -3.99 -4.15
CA SER A 105 12.41 -2.92 -5.12
C SER A 105 11.20 -2.87 -6.06
N LYS A 106 10.70 -4.04 -6.49
CA LYS A 106 9.48 -4.13 -7.28
C LYS A 106 8.26 -3.55 -6.55
N TYR A 107 8.06 -3.88 -5.27
CA TYR A 107 6.90 -3.40 -4.52
C TYR A 107 7.02 -1.95 -4.08
N VAL A 108 8.25 -1.48 -3.86
CA VAL A 108 8.53 -0.04 -3.70
C VAL A 108 8.20 0.74 -4.97
N GLN A 109 8.49 0.20 -6.17
CA GLN A 109 8.10 0.86 -7.42
C GLN A 109 6.58 0.96 -7.56
N TYR A 110 5.85 -0.12 -7.25
CA TYR A 110 4.38 -0.06 -7.24
C TYR A 110 3.85 0.99 -6.25
N LEU A 111 4.46 1.08 -5.08
CA LEU A 111 4.14 2.10 -4.09
C LEU A 111 4.40 3.52 -4.65
N ALA A 112 5.58 3.74 -5.25
CA ALA A 112 5.93 5.02 -5.87
C ALA A 112 4.94 5.41 -6.97
N GLU A 113 4.57 4.47 -7.84
CA GLU A 113 3.56 4.71 -8.87
C GLU A 113 2.21 5.09 -8.28
N SER A 114 1.78 4.45 -7.18
CA SER A 114 0.54 4.78 -6.50
C SER A 114 0.58 6.17 -5.87
N LEU A 115 1.66 6.51 -5.15
CA LEU A 115 1.76 7.77 -4.41
C LEU A 115 2.05 8.99 -5.29
N THR A 116 2.62 8.79 -6.48
CA THR A 116 2.99 9.89 -7.40
C THR A 116 1.94 10.15 -8.47
N LYS A 117 1.00 9.23 -8.70
CA LYS A 117 -0.16 9.48 -9.57
C LYS A 117 -1.11 10.41 -8.82
N LYS A 118 -1.12 11.69 -9.17
CA LYS A 118 -2.14 12.64 -8.69
C LYS A 118 -3.53 12.06 -8.92
N SER A 119 -4.34 12.04 -7.88
CA SER A 119 -5.66 11.41 -7.79
C SER A 119 -6.71 12.05 -8.70
N GLU A 120 -6.56 11.93 -10.02
CA GLU A 120 -7.68 12.14 -10.96
C GLU A 120 -8.77 11.05 -10.81
N GLN A 121 -8.48 9.97 -10.06
CA GLN A 121 -9.34 8.79 -9.93
C GLN A 121 -10.53 8.91 -8.98
N VAL A 122 -10.56 9.89 -8.08
CA VAL A 122 -11.72 10.08 -7.17
C VAL A 122 -13.02 10.29 -7.97
N ASN A 123 -12.95 10.88 -9.17
CA ASN A 123 -14.13 11.11 -10.01
C ASN A 123 -14.49 9.96 -10.97
N GLN A 124 -13.56 9.07 -11.34
CA GLN A 124 -13.83 8.00 -12.32
C GLN A 124 -14.23 6.68 -11.67
N GLN A 125 -13.82 6.43 -10.42
CA GLN A 125 -14.19 5.21 -9.70
C GLN A 125 -15.61 5.27 -9.11
N MET A 126 -16.20 6.47 -8.95
CA MET A 126 -17.63 6.64 -8.60
C MET A 126 -18.61 6.06 -9.66
N GLY A 127 -18.15 5.78 -10.88
CA GLY A 127 -18.98 5.11 -11.90
C GLY A 127 -19.13 3.60 -11.71
N VAL A 128 -18.24 2.97 -10.92
CA VAL A 128 -18.19 1.50 -10.72
C VAL A 128 -18.83 1.08 -9.38
N THR A 129 -18.95 2.01 -8.41
CA THR A 129 -19.52 1.77 -7.07
C THR A 129 -21.01 1.42 -7.08
N GLY A 130 -21.77 1.85 -8.11
CA GLY A 130 -23.23 1.59 -8.20
C GLY A 130 -23.64 0.12 -8.35
N SER A 131 -22.71 -0.79 -8.66
CA SER A 131 -22.94 -2.24 -8.68
C SER A 131 -22.45 -2.95 -7.40
N VAL A 132 -21.52 -2.36 -6.67
CA VAL A 132 -20.96 -2.95 -5.43
C VAL A 132 -21.86 -2.64 -4.24
N GLU A 133 -22.39 -1.41 -4.16
CA GLU A 133 -23.34 -0.97 -3.12
C GLU A 133 -24.61 -1.86 -3.02
N ARG A 134 -25.09 -2.41 -4.14
CA ARG A 134 -26.34 -3.19 -4.15
C ARG A 134 -26.25 -4.55 -3.46
N SER A 135 -25.04 -5.07 -3.26
CA SER A 135 -24.84 -6.37 -2.62
C SER A 135 -24.61 -6.27 -1.10
N TRP A 136 -24.11 -5.14 -0.60
CA TRP A 136 -23.75 -4.95 0.80
C TRP A 136 -24.94 -4.49 1.63
N LYS A 137 -25.86 -3.71 1.01
CA LYS A 137 -27.16 -3.32 1.57
C LYS A 137 -28.15 -4.49 1.77
N LYS A 138 -27.75 -5.75 1.50
CA LYS A 138 -28.59 -6.94 1.68
C LYS A 138 -28.22 -7.82 2.88
N SER A 139 -27.00 -7.75 3.39
CA SER A 139 -26.62 -8.53 4.59
C SER A 139 -26.88 -7.71 5.84
N GLU A 140 -27.53 -8.33 6.83
CA GLU A 140 -27.85 -7.67 8.10
C GLU A 140 -26.63 -7.52 9.02
N LEU A 141 -25.55 -8.25 8.75
CA LEU A 141 -24.26 -8.15 9.43
C LEU A 141 -23.16 -7.69 8.48
N PHE A 142 -22.53 -6.55 8.78
CA PHE A 142 -21.43 -6.00 8.00
C PHE A 142 -20.08 -6.52 8.51
N VAL A 143 -19.25 -7.07 7.63
CA VAL A 143 -17.92 -7.58 7.96
C VAL A 143 -16.87 -6.64 7.37
N TYR A 144 -15.87 -6.27 8.17
CA TYR A 144 -14.74 -5.42 7.78
C TYR A 144 -13.71 -6.25 6.99
N ALA A 145 -14.14 -6.86 5.90
CA ALA A 145 -13.34 -7.75 5.06
C ALA A 145 -13.77 -7.65 3.59
N PRO A 146 -12.83 -7.74 2.64
CA PRO A 146 -13.17 -7.85 1.23
C PRO A 146 -13.94 -9.14 0.94
N LYS A 147 -14.73 -9.14 -0.14
CA LYS A 147 -15.54 -10.30 -0.52
C LYS A 147 -14.73 -11.54 -0.87
N ASN A 148 -13.51 -11.36 -1.36
CA ASN A 148 -12.56 -12.42 -1.63
C ASN A 148 -11.20 -12.03 -1.06
N SER A 149 -10.41 -12.99 -0.61
CA SER A 149 -9.01 -12.81 -0.26
C SER A 149 -8.29 -14.13 -0.42
N LYS A 150 -7.07 -14.10 -0.96
CA LYS A 150 -6.14 -15.20 -0.74
C LYS A 150 -5.75 -15.23 0.73
N VAL A 151 -5.60 -16.43 1.28
CA VAL A 151 -5.14 -16.60 2.65
C VAL A 151 -3.66 -16.94 2.67
N PHE A 152 -2.93 -16.22 3.50
CA PHE A 152 -1.51 -16.40 3.72
C PHE A 152 -1.20 -15.99 5.16
N SER A 153 -0.24 -16.66 5.79
CA SER A 153 0.22 -16.46 7.16
C SER A 153 -0.46 -17.29 8.27
N ASN A 154 0.23 -17.28 9.42
CA ASN A 154 -0.07 -17.99 10.66
C ASN A 154 -1.33 -17.51 11.38
N GLU A 155 -1.87 -16.32 11.11
CA GLU A 155 -3.05 -15.80 11.82
C GLU A 155 -3.76 -14.75 10.96
N VAL A 156 -5.07 -14.90 10.78
CA VAL A 156 -5.95 -13.96 10.09
C VAL A 156 -6.98 -13.45 11.10
N THR A 157 -7.10 -12.13 11.23
CA THR A 157 -8.14 -11.50 12.04
C THR A 157 -9.26 -10.99 11.15
N VAL A 158 -10.50 -11.38 11.48
CA VAL A 158 -11.71 -10.86 10.85
C VAL A 158 -12.52 -10.12 11.90
N ARG A 159 -13.02 -8.93 11.52
CA ARG A 159 -13.85 -8.08 12.38
C ARG A 159 -15.18 -7.81 11.70
N TRP A 160 -16.23 -7.57 12.48
CA TRP A 160 -17.53 -7.18 11.96
C TRP A 160 -18.18 -6.11 12.84
N LYS A 161 -19.19 -5.44 12.28
CA LYS A 161 -19.99 -4.47 13.02
C LYS A 161 -20.86 -5.23 14.01
N GLU A 162 -20.73 -4.89 15.28
CA GLU A 162 -21.58 -5.46 16.34
C GLU A 162 -23.05 -5.10 16.11
N LEU A 163 -23.94 -6.07 16.28
CA LEU A 163 -25.38 -5.90 16.22
C LEU A 163 -25.92 -5.47 17.59
N SER A 164 -26.82 -4.50 17.59
CA SER A 164 -27.51 -4.09 18.81
C SER A 164 -28.25 -5.26 19.45
N GLY A 165 -27.96 -5.52 20.73
CA GLY A 165 -28.64 -6.56 21.52
C GLY A 165 -27.98 -7.94 21.50
N THR A 166 -26.81 -8.11 20.88
CA THR A 166 -26.04 -9.36 20.94
C THR A 166 -24.53 -9.12 20.78
N SER A 167 -23.73 -9.79 21.61
CA SER A 167 -22.28 -9.88 21.47
C SER A 167 -21.83 -11.30 21.08
N GLU A 168 -22.79 -12.21 20.91
CA GLU A 168 -22.56 -13.63 20.65
C GLU A 168 -22.78 -13.94 19.16
N TYR A 169 -21.76 -14.52 18.53
CA TYR A 169 -21.73 -14.83 17.11
C TYR A 169 -21.23 -16.26 16.87
N ASN A 170 -21.68 -16.84 15.77
CA ASN A 170 -21.17 -18.09 15.24
C ASN A 170 -20.39 -17.79 13.95
N VAL A 171 -19.16 -18.30 13.87
CA VAL A 171 -18.25 -18.13 12.74
C VAL A 171 -18.05 -19.50 12.10
N GLN A 172 -18.37 -19.61 10.81
CA GLN A 172 -18.23 -20.85 10.06
C GLN A 172 -17.35 -20.67 8.84
N LEU A 173 -16.45 -21.63 8.61
CA LEU A 173 -15.87 -21.86 7.29
C LEU A 173 -16.49 -23.11 6.68
N LEU A 174 -16.97 -22.96 5.45
CA LEU A 174 -17.55 -24.03 4.67
C LEU A 174 -16.73 -24.25 3.42
N ASN A 175 -16.60 -25.49 2.95
CA ASN A 175 -16.08 -25.73 1.61
C ASN A 175 -17.13 -25.35 0.53
N MET A 176 -16.79 -25.54 -0.75
CA MET A 176 -17.70 -25.24 -1.86
C MET A 176 -18.96 -26.13 -1.90
N PHE A 177 -18.97 -27.26 -1.19
CA PHE A 177 -20.11 -28.17 -1.04
C PHE A 177 -20.98 -27.87 0.18
N ASP A 178 -20.77 -26.73 0.86
CA ASP A 178 -21.47 -26.35 2.10
C ASP A 178 -21.19 -27.27 3.29
N GLU A 179 -20.10 -28.05 3.24
CA GLU A 179 -19.63 -28.82 4.40
C GLU A 179 -18.83 -27.91 5.32
N VAL A 180 -19.18 -27.92 6.61
CA VAL A 180 -18.53 -27.11 7.64
C VAL A 180 -17.17 -27.72 7.97
N VAL A 181 -16.11 -26.92 7.85
CA VAL A 181 -14.73 -27.30 8.19
C VAL A 181 -14.20 -26.56 9.43
N PHE A 182 -14.88 -25.48 9.82
CA PHE A 182 -14.63 -24.74 11.05
C PHE A 182 -15.95 -24.17 11.55
N ASP A 183 -16.17 -24.25 12.86
CA ASP A 183 -17.39 -23.78 13.52
C ASP A 183 -17.02 -23.34 14.94
N GLU A 184 -17.08 -22.03 15.20
CA GLU A 184 -16.74 -21.48 16.51
C GLU A 184 -17.74 -20.42 16.95
N ASN A 185 -18.14 -20.51 18.22
CA ASN A 185 -18.95 -19.50 18.90
C ASN A 185 -18.04 -18.52 19.63
N VAL A 186 -18.21 -17.23 19.36
CA VAL A 186 -17.43 -16.15 19.97
C VAL A 186 -18.34 -15.15 20.66
N ASN A 187 -17.86 -14.57 21.77
CA ASN A 187 -18.56 -13.51 22.50
C ASN A 187 -17.86 -12.16 22.29
N SER A 188 -17.57 -11.85 21.02
CA SER A 188 -16.98 -10.58 20.60
C SER A 188 -17.27 -10.34 19.11
N SER A 189 -17.01 -9.13 18.62
CA SER A 189 -17.19 -8.75 17.20
C SER A 189 -15.93 -8.96 16.33
N GLN A 190 -15.04 -9.84 16.78
CA GLN A 190 -13.84 -10.23 16.07
C GLN A 190 -13.46 -11.69 16.33
N ILE A 191 -12.71 -12.27 15.42
CA ILE A 191 -12.05 -13.57 15.59
C ILE A 191 -10.69 -13.54 14.93
N SER A 192 -9.72 -14.20 15.56
CA SER A 192 -8.45 -14.55 14.93
C SER A 192 -8.36 -16.06 14.80
N PHE A 193 -7.90 -16.55 13.67
CA PHE A 193 -7.64 -17.97 13.46
C PHE A 193 -6.42 -18.18 12.58
N SER A 194 -5.68 -19.26 12.87
CA SER A 194 -4.61 -19.70 12.00
C SER A 194 -5.17 -20.52 10.87
N ILE A 195 -4.85 -20.16 9.63
CA ILE A 195 -5.19 -20.98 8.46
C ILE A 195 -4.43 -22.32 8.48
N LEU A 196 -3.26 -22.36 9.14
CA LEU A 196 -2.46 -23.58 9.27
C LEU A 196 -3.12 -24.62 10.18
N ASP A 197 -3.88 -24.16 11.17
CA ASP A 197 -4.56 -25.04 12.13
C ASP A 197 -5.85 -25.65 11.56
N LEU A 198 -6.34 -25.13 10.43
CA LEU A 198 -7.63 -25.50 9.84
C LEU A 198 -7.55 -26.62 8.78
N ASP A 199 -6.37 -27.21 8.55
CA ASP A 199 -6.11 -28.26 7.54
C ASP A 199 -6.77 -27.97 6.16
N LEU A 200 -6.78 -26.70 5.76
CA LEU A 200 -7.40 -26.29 4.51
C LEU A 200 -6.61 -26.85 3.32
N GLN A 201 -7.34 -27.35 2.33
CA GLN A 201 -6.74 -27.99 1.17
C GLN A 201 -6.17 -26.92 0.21
N PRO A 202 -4.93 -27.07 -0.29
CA PRO A 202 -4.36 -26.15 -1.27
C PRO A 202 -5.24 -26.04 -2.51
N THR A 203 -5.28 -24.86 -3.13
CA THR A 203 -6.05 -24.53 -4.35
C THR A 203 -7.58 -24.60 -4.20
N GLU A 204 -8.08 -24.89 -3.00
CA GLU A 204 -9.51 -24.86 -2.71
C GLU A 204 -9.98 -23.48 -2.25
N VAL A 205 -11.29 -23.28 -2.34
CA VAL A 205 -11.96 -22.05 -1.89
C VAL A 205 -12.91 -22.38 -0.75
N TYR A 206 -12.86 -21.57 0.29
CA TYR A 206 -13.70 -21.69 1.47
C TYR A 206 -14.59 -20.46 1.62
N LYS A 207 -15.80 -20.67 2.14
CA LYS A 207 -16.79 -19.63 2.42
C LYS A 207 -16.78 -19.33 3.91
N LEU A 208 -16.38 -18.13 4.28
CA LEU A 208 -16.51 -17.60 5.63
C LEU A 208 -17.88 -16.93 5.76
N ILE A 209 -18.64 -17.35 6.78
CA ILE A 209 -19.95 -16.82 7.13
C ILE A 209 -19.96 -16.53 8.63
N ILE A 210 -20.47 -15.36 9.02
CA ILE A 210 -20.68 -14.98 10.41
C ILE A 210 -22.18 -14.77 10.62
N SER A 211 -22.73 -15.31 11.70
CA SER A 211 -24.14 -15.16 12.05
C SER A 211 -24.31 -14.81 13.53
N SER A 212 -25.39 -14.11 13.87
CA SER A 212 -25.79 -13.91 15.25
C SER A 212 -26.27 -15.22 15.87
N LEU A 213 -25.81 -15.54 17.08
CA LEU A 213 -26.31 -16.71 17.82
C LEU A 213 -27.76 -16.53 18.30
N SER A 214 -28.16 -15.28 18.60
CA SER A 214 -29.52 -14.97 19.04
C SER A 214 -30.54 -14.90 17.90
N ASP A 215 -30.07 -14.71 16.65
CA ASP A 215 -30.91 -14.65 15.46
C ASP A 215 -30.11 -15.06 14.21
N PRO A 216 -30.07 -16.37 13.86
CA PRO A 216 -29.28 -16.88 12.74
C PRO A 216 -29.68 -16.34 11.36
N ALA A 217 -30.85 -15.70 11.23
CA ALA A 217 -31.23 -15.01 10.00
C ALA A 217 -30.34 -13.76 9.76
N LYS A 218 -29.82 -13.17 10.84
CA LYS A 218 -28.86 -12.07 10.80
C LYS A 218 -27.45 -12.60 10.57
N LYS A 219 -27.10 -12.69 9.30
CA LYS A 219 -25.78 -13.18 8.87
C LYS A 219 -25.08 -12.24 7.90
N SER A 220 -23.78 -12.44 7.79
CA SER A 220 -22.92 -11.71 6.87
C SER A 220 -23.21 -12.08 5.42
N SER A 221 -22.72 -11.24 4.51
CA SER A 221 -22.42 -11.70 3.17
C SER A 221 -21.33 -12.79 3.21
N VAL A 222 -21.31 -13.66 2.20
CA VAL A 222 -20.25 -14.67 2.07
C VAL A 222 -18.94 -13.99 1.70
N ILE A 223 -17.89 -14.32 2.44
CA ILE A 223 -16.50 -13.98 2.11
C ILE A 223 -15.81 -15.25 1.61
N THR A 224 -15.12 -15.18 0.48
CA THR A 224 -14.39 -16.33 -0.07
C THR A 224 -12.91 -16.25 0.26
N LEU A 225 -12.38 -17.30 0.88
CA LEU A 225 -10.97 -17.46 1.19
C LEU A 225 -10.35 -18.47 0.21
N GLU A 226 -9.42 -18.00 -0.61
CA GLU A 226 -8.70 -18.83 -1.57
C GLU A 226 -7.40 -19.33 -0.96
N VAL A 227 -7.21 -20.65 -0.89
CA VAL A 227 -5.99 -21.26 -0.36
C VAL A 227 -4.96 -21.37 -1.49
N PRO A 228 -3.79 -20.71 -1.40
CA PRO A 228 -2.78 -20.83 -2.43
C PRO A 228 -2.24 -22.27 -2.55
N SER A 229 -1.65 -22.60 -3.70
CA SER A 229 -0.89 -23.84 -3.84
C SER A 229 0.33 -23.86 -2.91
N LYS A 230 0.85 -25.05 -2.59
CA LYS A 230 2.05 -25.17 -1.74
C LYS A 230 3.25 -24.43 -2.32
N ASP A 231 3.41 -24.47 -3.64
CA ASP A 231 4.49 -23.77 -4.34
C ASP A 231 4.32 -22.24 -4.26
N GLU A 232 3.09 -21.74 -4.39
CA GLU A 232 2.80 -20.32 -4.17
C GLU A 232 3.09 -19.91 -2.73
N VAL A 233 2.69 -20.70 -1.72
CA VAL A 233 2.99 -20.41 -0.32
C VAL A 233 4.50 -20.33 -0.09
N ALA A 234 5.27 -21.30 -0.59
CA ALA A 234 6.73 -21.30 -0.45
C ALA A 234 7.37 -20.08 -1.12
N LYS A 235 6.88 -19.70 -2.31
CA LYS A 235 7.33 -18.49 -3.00
C LYS A 235 6.99 -17.24 -2.19
N MET A 236 5.76 -17.13 -1.70
CA MET A 236 5.32 -15.98 -0.91
C MET A 236 6.11 -15.84 0.39
N GLN A 237 6.43 -16.94 1.06
CA GLN A 237 7.28 -16.94 2.27
C GLN A 237 8.68 -16.39 1.97
N ASN A 238 9.28 -16.77 0.85
CA ASN A 238 10.58 -16.23 0.43
C ASN A 238 10.48 -14.73 0.11
N GLU A 239 9.47 -14.31 -0.65
CA GLU A 239 9.27 -12.90 -1.00
C GLU A 239 9.01 -12.02 0.24
N VAL A 240 8.25 -12.51 1.22
CA VAL A 240 8.02 -11.80 2.48
C VAL A 240 9.32 -11.67 3.28
N LYS A 241 10.11 -12.74 3.36
CA LYS A 241 11.42 -12.72 4.03
C LYS A 241 12.37 -11.73 3.34
N ASP A 242 12.37 -11.71 2.01
CA ASP A 242 13.16 -10.80 1.19
C ASP A 242 12.82 -9.34 1.48
N ILE A 243 11.53 -9.01 1.56
CA ILE A 243 11.06 -7.67 1.95
C ILE A 243 11.44 -7.34 3.40
N GLN A 244 11.26 -8.28 4.33
CA GLN A 244 11.62 -8.11 5.74
C GLN A 244 13.09 -7.83 5.98
N GLN A 245 13.98 -8.36 5.13
CA GLN A 245 15.42 -8.12 5.25
C GLN A 245 15.85 -6.78 4.66
N ALA A 246 15.01 -6.13 3.85
CA ALA A 246 15.34 -4.89 3.16
C ALA A 246 15.08 -3.62 4.01
N PHE A 247 14.23 -3.71 5.03
CA PHE A 247 13.79 -2.55 5.82
C PHE A 247 13.80 -2.83 7.33
N ASP A 248 13.76 -1.78 8.14
CA ASP A 248 13.53 -1.91 9.58
C ASP A 248 12.07 -2.32 9.85
N ALA A 249 11.87 -3.43 10.55
CA ALA A 249 10.56 -4.00 10.84
C ALA A 249 9.61 -3.09 11.65
N ASN A 250 10.16 -2.04 12.29
CA ASN A 250 9.37 -1.05 13.03
C ASN A 250 8.98 0.16 12.19
N SER A 251 9.42 0.25 10.94
CA SER A 251 9.25 1.46 10.15
C SER A 251 7.94 1.50 9.38
N ALA A 252 7.42 2.71 9.17
CA ALA A 252 6.22 2.91 8.37
C ALA A 252 6.44 2.47 6.91
N LEU A 253 7.64 2.73 6.36
CA LEU A 253 8.02 2.30 5.02
C LEU A 253 7.99 0.76 4.88
N TYR A 254 8.53 0.03 5.86
CA TYR A 254 8.45 -1.43 5.88
C TYR A 254 7.00 -1.91 5.82
N ASN A 255 6.14 -1.37 6.71
CA ASN A 255 4.75 -1.78 6.80
C ASN A 255 3.99 -1.51 5.49
N VAL A 256 4.17 -0.33 4.88
CA VAL A 256 3.46 0.02 3.64
C VAL A 256 3.97 -0.75 2.42
N VAL A 257 5.26 -1.07 2.35
CA VAL A 257 5.81 -1.92 1.28
C VAL A 257 5.28 -3.35 1.41
N LEU A 258 5.27 -3.91 2.62
CA LEU A 258 4.73 -5.24 2.86
C LEU A 258 3.21 -5.30 2.67
N ALA A 259 2.48 -4.23 3.03
CA ALA A 259 1.06 -4.09 2.71
C ALA A 259 0.82 -4.11 1.20
N THR A 260 1.63 -3.35 0.44
CA THR A 260 1.57 -3.31 -1.04
C THR A 260 1.87 -4.68 -1.64
N TYR A 261 2.80 -5.44 -1.06
CA TYR A 261 3.05 -6.83 -1.45
C TYR A 261 1.80 -7.70 -1.32
N PHE A 262 1.19 -7.71 -0.13
CA PHE A 262 0.01 -8.51 0.14
C PHE A 262 -1.17 -8.09 -0.74
N ASP A 263 -1.36 -6.79 -0.90
CA ASP A 263 -2.38 -6.23 -1.77
C ASP A 263 -2.23 -6.71 -3.22
N LYS A 264 -1.06 -6.51 -3.84
CA LYS A 264 -0.81 -6.93 -5.22
C LYS A 264 -0.88 -8.45 -5.41
N SER A 265 -0.78 -9.20 -4.32
CA SER A 265 -0.88 -10.65 -4.33
C SER A 265 -2.29 -11.17 -3.99
N GLY A 266 -3.26 -10.27 -3.75
CA GLY A 266 -4.65 -10.62 -3.44
C GLY A 266 -4.89 -11.05 -1.99
N MET A 267 -3.92 -10.83 -1.10
CA MET A 267 -3.94 -11.22 0.31
C MET A 267 -4.44 -10.06 1.18
N TYR A 268 -5.67 -9.62 0.92
CA TYR A 268 -6.16 -8.33 1.42
C TYR A 268 -6.32 -8.29 2.95
N LEU A 269 -6.69 -9.41 3.58
CA LEU A 269 -6.79 -9.50 5.03
C LEU A 269 -5.42 -9.34 5.72
N ASN A 270 -4.33 -9.65 5.03
CA ASN A 270 -2.97 -9.40 5.50
C ASN A 270 -2.50 -7.96 5.21
N ALA A 271 -2.93 -7.39 4.09
CA ALA A 271 -2.56 -6.03 3.69
C ALA A 271 -3.15 -4.96 4.63
N MET A 272 -4.44 -5.10 4.99
CA MET A 272 -5.18 -4.15 5.83
C MET A 272 -4.46 -3.76 7.13
N PRO A 273 -4.10 -4.69 8.03
CA PRO A 273 -3.46 -4.33 9.29
C PRO A 273 -2.08 -3.68 9.10
N LEU A 274 -1.38 -3.95 7.99
CA LEU A 274 -0.09 -3.33 7.71
C LEU A 274 -0.22 -1.90 7.21
N TYR A 275 -1.24 -1.59 6.39
CA TYR A 275 -1.57 -0.21 6.08
C TYR A 275 -1.93 0.58 7.34
N GLN A 276 -2.78 0.01 8.20
CA GLN A 276 -3.14 0.62 9.48
C GLN A 276 -1.91 0.84 10.35
N LYS A 277 -1.03 -0.14 10.48
CA LYS A 277 0.21 -0.02 11.25
C LYS A 277 1.14 1.06 10.70
N ALA A 278 1.23 1.22 9.38
CA ALA A 278 2.00 2.31 8.78
C ALA A 278 1.44 3.69 9.17
N ILE A 279 0.11 3.85 9.15
CA ILE A 279 -0.58 5.07 9.59
C ILE A 279 -0.40 5.28 11.10
N GLU A 280 -0.51 4.24 11.93
CA GLU A 280 -0.27 4.36 13.38
C GLU A 280 1.18 4.76 13.70
N THR A 281 2.14 4.28 12.90
CA THR A 281 3.56 4.61 13.05
C THR A 281 3.83 6.06 12.65
N GLU A 282 3.22 6.54 11.57
CA GLU A 282 3.40 7.90 11.04
C GLU A 282 2.04 8.57 10.75
N PRO A 283 1.29 9.00 11.77
CA PRO A 283 -0.12 9.37 11.65
C PRO A 283 -0.37 10.66 10.87
N GLU A 284 0.63 11.54 10.74
CA GLU A 284 0.49 12.78 9.99
C GLU A 284 0.99 12.66 8.54
N VAL A 285 1.40 11.47 8.10
CA VAL A 285 1.76 11.22 6.70
C VAL A 285 0.49 10.97 5.89
N GLU A 286 -0.05 12.03 5.29
CA GLU A 286 -1.27 12.00 4.46
C GLU A 286 -1.18 10.95 3.33
N ALA A 287 -0.02 10.84 2.68
CA ALA A 287 0.22 9.87 1.62
C ALA A 287 -0.08 8.41 2.01
N TYR A 288 0.11 8.03 3.27
CA TYR A 288 -0.21 6.67 3.75
C TYR A 288 -1.70 6.50 4.05
N GLN A 289 -2.37 7.57 4.47
CA GLN A 289 -3.82 7.58 4.64
C GLN A 289 -4.51 7.45 3.27
N ASP A 290 -4.09 8.25 2.29
CA ASP A 290 -4.59 8.19 0.91
C ASP A 290 -4.43 6.81 0.30
N LEU A 291 -3.24 6.22 0.45
CA LEU A 291 -2.97 4.88 -0.07
C LEU A 291 -3.88 3.82 0.55
N TYR A 292 -4.16 3.92 1.86
CA TYR A 292 -5.08 3.00 2.51
C TYR A 292 -6.52 3.21 2.06
N ASN A 293 -6.95 4.46 1.87
CA ASN A 293 -8.28 4.76 1.34
C ASN A 293 -8.45 4.21 -0.07
N ASP A 294 -7.48 4.42 -0.96
CA ASP A 294 -7.47 3.85 -2.32
C ASP A 294 -7.55 2.32 -2.30
N PHE A 295 -6.83 1.70 -1.38
CA PHE A 295 -6.92 0.26 -1.13
C PHE A 295 -8.36 -0.13 -0.73
N LEU A 296 -8.95 0.53 0.28
CA LEU A 296 -10.30 0.25 0.78
C LEU A 296 -11.34 0.39 -0.33
N PHE A 297 -11.30 1.48 -1.11
CA PHE A 297 -12.20 1.67 -2.25
C PHE A 297 -12.09 0.53 -3.26
N ARG A 298 -10.87 0.15 -3.64
CA ARG A 298 -10.65 -0.91 -4.64
C ARG A 298 -11.13 -2.28 -4.17
N VAL A 299 -10.99 -2.59 -2.89
CA VAL A 299 -11.44 -3.88 -2.34
C VAL A 299 -12.93 -3.88 -1.92
N GLY A 300 -13.64 -2.78 -2.19
CA GLY A 300 -15.07 -2.62 -1.95
C GLY A 300 -15.43 -2.15 -0.55
N LEU A 301 -14.45 -1.83 0.30
CA LEU A 301 -14.59 -1.33 1.67
C LEU A 301 -14.58 0.21 1.75
N GLY A 302 -14.96 0.90 0.66
CA GLY A 302 -14.92 2.37 0.60
C GLY A 302 -15.72 3.07 1.70
N ASP A 303 -16.79 2.45 2.23
CA ASP A 303 -17.55 3.01 3.37
C ASP A 303 -16.73 3.08 4.68
N LEU A 304 -15.53 2.49 4.71
CA LEU A 304 -14.57 2.58 5.81
C LEU A 304 -13.49 3.63 5.58
N SER A 305 -13.47 4.30 4.42
CA SER A 305 -12.48 5.35 4.15
C SER A 305 -12.64 6.49 5.15
N ILE A 306 -11.52 7.10 5.51
CA ILE A 306 -11.46 8.18 6.51
C ILE A 306 -11.74 9.56 5.87
N TYR A 307 -12.23 9.59 4.62
CA TYR A 307 -12.63 10.80 3.88
C TYR A 307 -13.92 10.57 3.10
#